data_AF-A0A2V9GG83-F1
#
_entry.id   AF-A0A2V9GG83-F1
#
_cell.length_a   1.000
_cell.length_b   1.000
_cell.length_c   1.000
_cell.angle_alpha   90.00
_cell.angle_beta   90.00
_cell.angle_gamma   90.00
#
_symmetry.space_group_name_H-M   'P 1'
#
loop_
_entity.id
_entity.type
_entity.pdbx_description
1 polymer ?
#
loop_
_entity_poly.entity_id
_entity_poly.type
_entity_poly.pdbx_seq_one_letter_code
_entity_poly.pdbx_strand_id
1 'polypeptide(L)'
;MIVGGHDHDYERFAPQAPDGTADSKRGIREFVVGTGGKNHRPFGFPKPNSELRDATAFGVLKLTLRPNAFDWQFIPEAGKSFTDSGSGACH
;
A
#
# COMPACT_ATOMS: atom_id res chain seq x y z
N MET A 1 10.25 -3.35 1.60
CA MET A 1 8.91 -3.09 1.03
C MET A 1 9.01 -2.93 -0.48
N ILE A 2 7.90 -3.06 -1.20
CA ILE A 2 7.78 -2.78 -2.64
C ILE A 2 6.66 -1.76 -2.85
N VAL A 3 6.82 -0.86 -3.81
CA VAL A 3 5.80 0.12 -4.21
C VAL A 3 5.55 -0.02 -5.72
N GLY A 4 4.32 -0.37 -6.07
CA GLY A 4 3.82 -0.46 -7.43
C GLY A 4 2.86 0.69 -7.76
N GLY A 5 2.72 0.96 -9.05
CA GLY A 5 1.67 1.82 -9.59
C GLY A 5 0.83 1.03 -10.60
N HIS A 6 0.46 1.67 -11.71
CA HIS A 6 -0.36 1.12 -12.80
C HIS A 6 -1.84 0.90 -12.46
N ASP A 7 -2.16 0.14 -11.42
CA ASP A 7 -3.54 0.02 -10.97
C ASP A 7 -3.93 1.29 -10.23
N HIS A 8 -5.04 1.90 -10.67
CA HIS A 8 -5.42 3.23 -10.23
C HIS A 8 -6.24 3.18 -8.93
N ASP A 9 -5.61 2.64 -7.89
CA ASP A 9 -6.17 2.49 -6.57
C ASP A 9 -5.04 2.54 -5.52
N TYR A 10 -5.44 2.44 -4.26
CA TYR A 10 -4.57 2.16 -3.14
C TYR A 10 -4.84 0.75 -2.63
N GLU A 11 -3.81 -0.07 -2.49
CA GLU A 11 -3.89 -1.37 -1.83
C GLU A 11 -2.62 -1.64 -1.02
N ARG A 12 -2.80 -2.13 0.22
CA ARG A 12 -1.70 -2.57 1.08
C ARG A 12 -1.82 -4.06 1.36
N PHE A 13 -0.72 -4.77 1.19
CA PHE A 13 -0.61 -6.20 1.47
C PHE A 13 0.16 -6.48 2.76
N ALA A 14 -0.21 -7.54 3.47
CA ALA A 14 0.58 -8.11 4.57
C ALA A 14 1.96 -8.58 4.05
N PRO A 15 2.99 -8.70 4.91
CA PRO A 15 4.29 -9.22 4.52
C PRO A 15 4.20 -10.61 3.88
N GLN A 16 4.77 -10.75 2.68
CA GLN A 16 4.70 -11.96 1.88
C GLN A 16 6.03 -12.29 1.19
N ALA A 17 6.27 -13.57 0.92
CA ALA A 17 7.35 -14.03 0.06
C ALA A 17 7.07 -13.65 -1.42
N PRO A 18 8.08 -13.70 -2.31
CA PRO A 18 7.91 -13.32 -3.72
C PRO A 18 6.84 -14.11 -4.49
N ASP A 19 6.45 -15.29 -4.00
CA ASP A 19 5.39 -16.12 -4.59
C ASP A 19 3.99 -15.82 -4.02
N GLY A 20 3.86 -14.85 -3.11
CA GLY A 20 2.61 -14.48 -2.44
C GLY A 20 2.28 -15.32 -1.20
N THR A 21 3.15 -16.23 -0.78
CA THR A 21 2.99 -16.94 0.50
C THR A 21 3.17 -15.97 1.67
N ALA A 22 2.25 -15.99 2.64
CA ALA A 22 2.37 -15.13 3.83
C ALA A 22 3.66 -15.44 4.61
N ASP A 23 4.44 -14.40 4.93
CA ASP A 23 5.66 -14.52 5.73
C ASP A 23 5.78 -13.30 6.63
N SER A 24 5.28 -13.43 7.87
CA SER A 24 5.33 -12.34 8.85
C SER A 24 6.72 -12.06 9.42
N LYS A 25 7.72 -12.92 9.16
CA LYS A 25 9.07 -12.81 9.74
C LYS A 25 10.10 -12.23 8.77
N ARG A 26 9.98 -12.53 7.48
CA ARG A 26 10.93 -12.10 6.43
C ARG A 26 10.23 -11.62 5.16
N GLY A 27 8.91 -11.62 5.13
CA GLY A 27 8.14 -11.21 3.97
C GLY A 27 8.28 -9.72 3.68
N ILE A 28 8.03 -9.38 2.43
CA ILE A 28 8.07 -8.02 1.92
C ILE A 28 6.65 -7.48 1.96
N ARG A 29 6.46 -6.31 2.58
CA ARG A 29 5.22 -5.54 2.46
C ARG A 29 5.15 -4.86 1.09
N GLU A 30 4.02 -4.99 0.40
CA GLU A 30 3.74 -4.36 -0.88
C GLU A 30 2.64 -3.30 -0.76
N PHE A 31 2.81 -2.21 -1.52
CA PHE A 31 1.83 -1.15 -1.70
C PHE A 31 1.56 -0.95 -3.19
N VAL A 32 0.29 -0.90 -3.58
CA VAL A 32 -0.16 -0.33 -4.85
C VAL A 32 -0.57 1.12 -4.56
N VAL A 33 0.02 2.06 -5.29
CA VAL A 33 -0.21 3.51 -5.13
C VAL A 33 -0.38 4.16 -6.51
N GLY A 34 -1.42 3.78 -7.25
CA GLY A 34 -1.78 4.43 -8.52
C GLY A 34 -2.81 5.55 -8.36
N THR A 35 -2.86 6.18 -7.19
CA THR A 35 -3.81 7.23 -6.81
C THR A 35 -3.44 8.63 -7.32
N GLY A 36 -2.71 8.73 -8.43
CA GLY A 36 -2.12 9.98 -8.91
C GLY A 36 -3.04 10.97 -9.65
N GLY A 37 -4.33 10.63 -9.87
CA GLY A 37 -5.31 11.61 -10.36
C GLY A 37 -5.95 11.35 -11.73
N LYS A 38 -5.68 10.22 -12.41
CA LYS A 38 -6.28 9.95 -13.74
C LYS A 38 -7.75 9.55 -13.65
N ASN A 39 -8.02 8.39 -13.08
CA ASN A 39 -9.36 7.81 -12.84
C ASN A 39 -9.17 6.61 -11.93
N HIS A 40 -10.13 6.24 -11.08
CA HIS A 40 -10.03 4.99 -10.31
C HIS A 40 -10.40 3.76 -11.15
N ARG A 41 -9.87 2.58 -10.77
CA ARG A 41 -10.29 1.27 -11.31
C ARG A 41 -11.09 0.52 -10.24
N PRO A 42 -12.17 -0.20 -10.59
CA PRO A 42 -12.89 -1.03 -9.63
C PRO A 42 -12.05 -2.25 -9.24
N PHE A 43 -12.14 -2.65 -7.98
CA PHE A 43 -11.49 -3.86 -7.51
C PHE A 43 -12.19 -5.13 -8.02
N GLY A 44 -11.38 -6.15 -8.31
CA GLY A 44 -11.85 -7.53 -8.37
C GLY A 44 -11.91 -8.18 -6.99
N PHE A 45 -11.92 -9.51 -6.96
CA PHE A 45 -11.74 -10.25 -5.72
C PHE A 45 -10.39 -9.90 -5.08
N PRO A 46 -10.35 -9.63 -3.76
CA PRO A 46 -9.10 -9.39 -3.06
C PRO A 46 -8.12 -10.53 -3.28
N LYS A 47 -6.86 -10.18 -3.56
CA LYS A 47 -5.76 -11.15 -3.63
C LYS A 47 -5.39 -11.61 -2.21
N PRO A 48 -4.71 -12.76 -2.06
CA PRO A 48 -4.14 -13.15 -0.78
C PRO A 48 -3.35 -12.00 -0.15
N ASN A 49 -3.39 -11.93 1.18
CA ASN A 49 -2.68 -10.93 1.98
C ASN A 49 -3.12 -9.47 1.79
N SER A 50 -4.14 -9.16 0.96
CA SER A 50 -4.73 -7.82 0.88
C SER A 50 -5.30 -7.40 2.24
N GLU A 51 -4.74 -6.36 2.86
CA GLU A 51 -5.18 -5.86 4.18
C GLU A 51 -6.11 -4.65 4.08
N LEU A 52 -5.85 -3.73 3.14
CA LEU A 52 -6.62 -2.50 2.99
C LEU A 52 -6.64 -2.05 1.53
N ARG A 53 -7.80 -1.56 1.08
CA ARG A 53 -8.08 -1.17 -0.31
C ARG A 53 -8.92 0.09 -0.36
N ASP A 54 -8.57 1.04 -1.23
CA ASP A 54 -9.38 2.23 -1.55
C ASP A 54 -9.27 2.57 -3.04
N ALA A 55 -10.42 2.80 -3.68
CA ALA A 55 -10.52 3.24 -5.07
C ALA A 55 -11.43 4.48 -5.20
N THR A 56 -11.40 5.36 -4.20
CA THR A 56 -12.28 6.53 -4.05
C THR A 56 -11.54 7.83 -3.80
N ALA A 57 -10.33 7.79 -3.26
CA ALA A 57 -9.49 8.95 -2.99
C ALA A 57 -8.27 8.98 -3.91
N PHE A 58 -7.94 10.15 -4.47
CA PHE A 58 -6.58 10.38 -4.93
C PHE A 58 -5.70 10.81 -3.75
N GLY A 59 -4.39 10.68 -3.91
CA GLY A 59 -3.44 10.98 -2.85
C GLY A 59 -2.07 10.39 -3.11
N VAL A 60 -1.19 10.54 -2.13
CA VAL A 60 0.20 10.09 -2.20
C VAL A 60 0.58 9.25 -1.00
N LEU A 61 1.47 8.29 -1.20
CA LEU A 61 2.13 7.58 -0.12
C LEU A 61 3.36 8.36 0.33
N LYS A 62 3.37 8.82 1.58
CA LYS A 62 4.55 9.37 2.24
C LYS A 62 5.28 8.23 2.98
N LEU A 63 6.56 8.08 2.68
CA LEU A 63 7.44 7.12 3.34
C LEU A 63 8.53 7.85 4.12
N THR A 64 8.75 7.43 5.37
CA THR A 64 9.89 7.85 6.18
C THR A 64 10.79 6.64 6.40
N LEU A 65 12.01 6.68 5.86
CA LEU A 65 12.96 5.57 5.94
C LEU A 65 13.90 5.74 7.14
N ARG A 66 14.12 4.66 7.86
CA ARG A 66 15.04 4.53 9.00
C ARG A 66 16.01 3.38 8.72
N PRO A 67 17.15 3.27 9.44
CA PRO A 67 18.16 2.25 9.15
C PRO A 67 17.62 0.82 9.01
N ASN A 68 16.68 0.42 9.87
CA ASN A 68 16.11 -0.94 9.88
C ASN A 68 14.57 -0.95 9.86
N ALA A 69 13.94 0.14 9.44
CA ALA A 69 12.50 0.28 9.47
C ALA A 69 12.00 1.37 8.53
N PHE A 70 10.70 1.41 8.31
CA PHE A 70 10.03 2.50 7.61
C PHE A 70 8.69 2.81 8.27
N ASP A 71 8.24 4.03 8.14
CA ASP A 71 6.87 4.44 8.43
C ASP A 71 6.18 4.80 7.11
N TRP A 72 4.89 4.50 7.00
CA TRP A 72 4.07 4.95 5.87
C TRP A 72 2.87 5.76 6.36
N GLN A 73 2.45 6.70 5.51
CA GLN A 73 1.21 7.43 5.65
C GLN A 73 0.64 7.70 4.26
N PHE A 74 -0.61 7.35 4.01
CA PHE A 74 -1.36 7.83 2.86
C PHE A 74 -1.89 9.24 3.16
N ILE A 75 -1.59 10.19 2.28
CA ILE A 75 -2.07 11.57 2.37
C ILE A 75 -3.08 11.77 1.25
N PRO A 76 -4.39 11.87 1.56
CA PRO A 76 -5.42 12.04 0.55
C PRO A 76 -5.41 13.47 -0.02
N GLU A 77 -5.99 13.62 -1.21
CA GLU A 77 -6.37 14.93 -1.75
C GLU A 77 -7.39 15.65 -0.84
N ALA A 78 -7.48 16.97 -0.97
CA ALA A 78 -8.39 17.78 -0.15
C ALA A 78 -9.85 17.33 -0.30
N GLY A 79 -10.55 17.23 0.84
CA GLY A 79 -11.97 16.84 0.88
C GLY A 79 -12.22 15.33 0.92
N LYS A 80 -11.19 14.49 0.81
CA LYS A 80 -11.27 13.04 1.03
C LYS A 80 -10.85 12.69 2.46
N SER A 81 -11.41 11.60 2.98
CA SER A 81 -11.20 11.15 4.37
C SER A 81 -10.40 9.84 4.48
N PHE A 82 -10.16 9.14 3.36
CA PHE A 82 -9.38 7.91 3.39
C PHE A 82 -7.95 8.18 3.87
N THR A 83 -7.50 7.36 4.81
CA THR A 83 -6.15 7.41 5.37
C THR A 83 -5.69 6.00 5.69
N ASP A 84 -4.38 5.78 5.58
CA ASP A 84 -3.71 4.59 6.07
C ASP A 84 -2.35 5.00 6.63
N SER A 85 -1.91 4.36 7.71
CA SER A 85 -0.60 4.64 8.28
C SER A 85 -0.10 3.47 9.11
N GLY A 86 1.21 3.37 9.26
CA GLY A 86 1.82 2.35 10.08
C GLY A 86 3.34 2.34 9.96
N SER A 87 3.95 1.29 10.49
CA SER A 87 5.39 1.07 10.43
C SER A 87 5.73 -0.39 10.14
N GLY A 88 6.90 -0.61 9.55
CA GLY A 88 7.43 -1.93 9.23
C GLY A 88 8.93 -2.00 9.48
N ALA A 89 9.43 -3.20 9.82
CA ALA A 89 10.85 -3.48 9.94
C ALA A 89 11.44 -3.86 8.57
N CYS A 90 12.74 -3.64 8.40
CA CYS A 90 13.53 -4.24 7.33
C CYS A 90 14.21 -5.52 7.85
N HIS A 91 14.46 -6.46 6.94
CA HIS A 91 15.09 -7.75 7.21
C HIS A 91 16.31 -7.96 6.33
#